data_AF-A0A2G5U1B7-F1
#
_entry.id   AF-A0A2G5U1B7-F1
#
_cell.length_a   1.000
_cell.length_b   1.000
_cell.length_c   1.000
_cell.angle_alpha   90.00
_cell.angle_beta   90.00
_cell.angle_gamma   90.00
#
_symmetry.space_group_name_H-M   'P 1'
#
loop_
_entity.id
_entity.type
_entity.pdbx_description
1 polymer ?
#
loop_
_entity_poly.entity_id
_entity_poly.type
_entity_poly.pdbx_seq_one_letter_code
_entity_poly.pdbx_strand_id
1 'polypeptide(L)'
;MLILYDKEYKTPLARKCKRDLVIGCAGMLLFSIIPYGVFVGFWKTYDELVVCAFFTFNISSVVLYYVFNWRTLSKCRLEGNTKLECTVGSFYIAVFFIALIASSSMGLQRLEAVIFANMLYSLTHSYSLLSLIYVLSGKLTIKVKEVENCHVECGEEIDTIREETIETITKNPSPSAPELTEEHEVVVADSITQKTRSTITQCAICRLQYDENVEKRVPRILVNCGHTICHGCIEYISSHHNQQMIYCPFCQQSTIIGGNIGTMPKNVGILDLIR
;
A
#
# COMPACT_ATOMS: atom_id res chain seq x y z
N MET A 1 -3.28 1.91 -14.81
CA MET A 1 -3.50 0.50 -14.43
C MET A 1 -3.67 0.35 -12.92
N LEU A 2 -2.67 -0.08 -12.14
CA LEU A 2 -2.84 -0.50 -10.73
C LEU A 2 -3.61 0.47 -9.81
N ILE A 3 -3.37 1.78 -9.92
CA ILE A 3 -4.07 2.80 -9.10
C ILE A 3 -5.59 2.86 -9.40
N LEU A 4 -5.99 2.63 -10.65
CA LEU A 4 -7.40 2.60 -11.04
C LEU A 4 -8.07 1.32 -10.53
N TYR A 5 -7.40 0.18 -10.72
CA TYR A 5 -7.83 -1.12 -10.19
C TYR A 5 -8.05 -1.07 -8.67
N ASP A 6 -7.11 -0.50 -7.90
CA ASP A 6 -7.26 -0.39 -6.45
C ASP A 6 -8.45 0.46 -6.02
N LYS A 7 -8.76 1.52 -6.80
CA LYS A 7 -9.89 2.43 -6.57
C LYS A 7 -11.23 1.77 -6.91
N GLU A 8 -11.25 0.94 -7.93
CA GLU A 8 -12.41 0.16 -8.39
C GLU A 8 -12.76 -0.98 -7.42
N TYR A 9 -11.75 -1.76 -7.01
CA TYR A 9 -11.92 -2.97 -6.19
C TYR A 9 -11.69 -2.78 -4.69
N LYS A 10 -11.56 -1.54 -4.19
CA LYS A 10 -11.31 -1.19 -2.77
C LYS A 10 -10.28 -2.11 -2.09
N THR A 11 -9.12 -2.26 -2.72
CA THR A 11 -8.14 -3.28 -2.29
C THR A 11 -7.54 -2.96 -0.92
N PRO A 12 -7.55 -3.88 0.07
CA PRO A 12 -7.04 -3.62 1.42
C PRO A 12 -5.57 -3.16 1.43
N LEU A 13 -5.24 -2.19 2.30
CA LEU A 13 -3.91 -1.57 2.34
C LEU A 13 -2.77 -2.59 2.53
N ALA A 14 -2.97 -3.63 3.36
CA ALA A 14 -2.01 -4.72 3.53
C ALA A 14 -1.75 -5.49 2.21
N ARG A 15 -2.82 -5.80 1.47
CA ARG A 15 -2.74 -6.51 0.17
C ARG A 15 -2.06 -5.65 -0.89
N LYS A 16 -2.32 -4.34 -0.87
CA LYS A 16 -1.66 -3.34 -1.71
C LYS A 16 -0.16 -3.22 -1.38
N CYS A 17 0.21 -3.00 -0.12
CA CYS A 17 1.62 -3.00 0.32
C CYS A 17 2.33 -4.29 -0.11
N LYS A 18 1.72 -5.47 0.13
CA LYS A 18 2.30 -6.76 -0.26
C LYS A 18 2.54 -6.85 -1.77
N ARG A 19 1.54 -6.53 -2.60
CA ARG A 19 1.63 -6.58 -4.06
C ARG A 19 2.69 -5.60 -4.58
N ASP A 20 2.61 -4.34 -4.18
CA ASP A 20 3.46 -3.27 -4.71
C ASP A 20 4.93 -3.49 -4.31
N LEU A 21 5.19 -4.02 -3.10
CA LEU A 21 6.53 -4.37 -2.64
C LEU A 21 7.07 -5.65 -3.30
N VAL A 22 6.24 -6.67 -3.56
CA VAL A 22 6.65 -7.85 -4.36
C VAL A 22 7.02 -7.44 -5.78
N ILE A 23 6.21 -6.60 -6.46
CA ILE A 23 6.51 -6.09 -7.81
C ILE A 23 7.83 -5.33 -7.80
N GLY A 24 8.03 -4.44 -6.82
CA GLY A 24 9.26 -3.69 -6.65
C GLY A 24 10.49 -4.58 -6.46
N CYS A 25 10.49 -5.48 -5.48
CA CYS A 25 11.63 -6.35 -5.19
C CYS A 25 11.92 -7.36 -6.31
N ALA A 26 10.90 -8.02 -6.86
CA ALA A 26 11.07 -8.96 -7.96
C ALA A 26 11.62 -8.25 -9.23
N GLY A 27 11.13 -7.05 -9.53
CA GLY A 27 11.66 -6.21 -10.59
C GLY A 27 13.14 -5.87 -10.39
N MET A 28 13.53 -5.41 -9.19
CA MET A 28 14.94 -5.12 -8.88
C MET A 28 15.85 -6.35 -9.01
N LEU A 29 15.40 -7.53 -8.58
CA LEU A 29 16.18 -8.77 -8.73
C LEU A 29 16.31 -9.20 -10.19
N LEU A 30 15.23 -9.14 -11.00
CA LEU A 30 15.31 -9.46 -12.43
C LEU A 30 16.24 -8.51 -13.19
N PHE A 31 16.13 -7.20 -12.94
CA PHE A 31 16.99 -6.17 -13.55
C PHE A 31 18.45 -6.24 -13.09
N SER A 32 18.77 -7.01 -12.04
CA SER A 32 20.15 -7.25 -11.59
C SER A 32 20.76 -8.53 -12.13
N ILE A 33 19.98 -9.61 -12.22
CA ILE A 33 20.45 -10.93 -12.66
C ILE A 33 20.65 -10.96 -14.18
N ILE A 34 19.72 -10.38 -14.95
CA ILE A 34 19.77 -10.43 -16.42
C ILE A 34 21.03 -9.75 -16.99
N PRO A 35 21.39 -8.50 -16.61
CA PRO A 35 22.58 -7.86 -17.16
C PRO A 35 23.86 -8.51 -16.70
N TYR A 36 23.90 -9.06 -15.49
CA TYR A 36 25.07 -9.81 -14.99
C TYR A 36 25.29 -11.09 -15.80
N GLY A 37 24.22 -11.84 -16.10
CA GLY A 37 24.29 -13.02 -16.98
C GLY A 37 24.79 -12.69 -18.39
N VAL A 38 24.31 -11.58 -18.98
CA VAL A 38 24.81 -11.08 -20.27
C VAL A 38 26.28 -10.65 -20.18
N PHE A 39 26.65 -9.88 -19.15
CA PHE A 39 28.01 -9.38 -18.96
C PHE A 39 29.04 -10.51 -18.80
N VAL A 40 28.71 -11.57 -18.06
CA VAL A 40 29.55 -12.77 -17.92
C VAL A 40 29.54 -13.61 -19.20
N GLY A 41 28.37 -13.86 -19.80
CA GLY A 41 28.25 -14.69 -21.00
C GLY A 41 28.99 -14.12 -22.22
N PHE A 42 29.08 -12.78 -22.32
CA PHE A 42 29.77 -12.08 -23.41
C PHE A 42 31.12 -11.48 -22.99
N TRP A 43 31.72 -11.91 -21.87
CA TRP A 43 32.97 -11.33 -21.31
C TRP A 43 34.09 -11.13 -22.34
N LYS A 44 34.26 -12.10 -23.26
CA LYS A 44 35.34 -12.04 -24.27
C LYS A 44 35.13 -10.96 -25.36
N THR A 45 33.93 -10.37 -25.43
CA THR A 45 33.47 -9.53 -26.53
C THR A 45 32.86 -8.23 -26.00
N TYR A 46 33.58 -7.53 -25.12
CA TYR A 46 33.12 -6.29 -24.49
C TYR A 46 33.01 -5.12 -25.46
N ASP A 47 31.86 -5.05 -26.12
CA ASP A 47 31.37 -3.87 -26.80
C ASP A 47 30.87 -2.82 -25.80
N GLU A 48 31.03 -1.54 -26.12
CA GLU A 48 30.54 -0.40 -25.34
C GLU A 48 29.03 -0.50 -25.08
N LEU A 49 28.29 -1.08 -26.04
CA LEU A 49 26.85 -1.31 -25.94
C LEU A 49 26.47 -2.26 -24.79
N VAL A 50 27.28 -3.30 -24.52
CA VAL A 50 27.06 -4.23 -23.40
C VAL A 50 27.28 -3.53 -22.06
N VAL A 51 28.30 -2.68 -21.98
CA VAL A 51 28.60 -1.87 -20.79
C VAL A 51 27.50 -0.84 -20.53
N CYS A 52 27.07 -0.11 -21.57
CA CYS A 52 25.98 0.86 -21.49
C CYS A 52 24.65 0.20 -21.07
N ALA A 53 24.34 -0.99 -21.61
CA ALA A 53 23.19 -1.77 -21.19
C ALA A 53 23.27 -2.14 -19.69
N PHE A 54 24.41 -2.68 -19.23
CA PHE A 54 24.62 -3.01 -17.82
C PHE A 54 24.32 -1.82 -16.89
N PHE A 55 24.86 -0.64 -17.16
CA PHE A 55 24.55 0.56 -16.36
C PHE A 55 23.08 0.98 -16.45
N THR A 56 22.46 0.92 -17.63
CA THR A 56 21.06 1.29 -17.84
C THR A 56 20.09 0.43 -17.02
N PHE A 57 20.31 -0.90 -16.98
CA PHE A 57 19.49 -1.80 -16.16
C PHE A 57 19.68 -1.57 -14.65
N ASN A 58 20.90 -1.33 -14.18
CA ASN A 58 21.16 -1.04 -12.77
C ASN A 58 20.62 0.33 -12.33
N ILE A 59 20.63 1.36 -13.19
CA ILE A 59 19.93 2.63 -12.92
C ILE A 59 18.42 2.40 -12.86
N SER A 60 17.87 1.55 -13.74
CA SER A 60 16.45 1.21 -13.75
C SER A 60 15.98 0.49 -12.48
N SER A 61 16.84 -0.36 -11.85
CA SER A 61 16.49 -1.00 -10.56
C SER A 61 16.34 0.04 -9.44
N VAL A 62 17.16 1.09 -9.42
CA VAL A 62 17.03 2.22 -8.47
C VAL A 62 15.73 3.00 -8.69
N VAL A 63 15.28 3.19 -9.94
CA VAL A 63 13.97 3.81 -10.21
C VAL A 63 12.84 2.93 -9.65
N LEU A 64 12.91 1.60 -9.81
CA LEU A 64 11.95 0.67 -9.20
C LEU A 64 11.98 0.70 -7.65
N TYR A 65 13.15 0.92 -7.05
CA TYR A 65 13.25 1.16 -5.60
C TYR A 65 12.42 2.38 -5.17
N TYR A 66 12.64 3.54 -5.78
CA TYR A 66 11.94 4.77 -5.36
C TYR A 66 10.44 4.76 -5.68
N VAL A 67 10.03 4.21 -6.83
CA VAL A 67 8.62 4.19 -7.25
C VAL A 67 7.78 3.24 -6.39
N PHE A 68 8.27 2.02 -6.12
CA PHE A 68 7.52 0.99 -5.41
C PHE A 68 7.92 0.86 -3.94
N ASN A 69 9.22 0.64 -3.68
CA ASN A 69 9.71 0.23 -2.36
C ASN A 69 9.66 1.41 -1.39
N TRP A 70 10.29 2.54 -1.71
CA TRP A 70 10.33 3.72 -0.85
C TRP A 70 8.92 4.20 -0.46
N ARG A 71 8.03 4.33 -1.46
CA ARG A 71 6.63 4.73 -1.24
C ARG A 71 5.85 3.75 -0.37
N THR A 72 6.09 2.44 -0.50
CA THR A 72 5.40 1.41 0.28
C THR A 72 5.97 1.29 1.70
N LEU A 73 7.30 1.32 1.84
CA LEU A 73 8.02 1.28 3.11
C LEU A 73 7.85 2.57 3.94
N SER A 74 7.35 3.66 3.34
CA SER A 74 6.89 4.82 4.11
C SER A 74 5.67 4.48 4.98
N LYS A 75 4.74 3.64 4.46
CA LYS A 75 3.45 3.24 5.08
C LYS A 75 3.50 1.92 5.85
N CYS A 76 4.27 0.96 5.36
CA CYS A 76 4.39 -0.38 5.92
C CYS A 76 5.81 -0.59 6.49
N ARG A 77 5.95 -1.44 7.50
CA ARG A 77 7.22 -1.82 8.16
C ARG A 77 7.43 -3.32 7.97
N LEU A 78 8.65 -3.71 7.65
CA LEU A 78 9.05 -5.12 7.64
C LEU A 78 9.54 -5.51 9.04
N GLU A 79 9.17 -6.71 9.48
CA GLU A 79 9.63 -7.26 10.75
C GLU A 79 10.92 -8.07 10.52
N GLY A 80 12.04 -7.44 10.85
CA GLY A 80 13.38 -7.98 10.65
C GLY A 80 13.66 -9.25 11.44
N ASN A 81 14.69 -9.96 11.00
CA ASN A 81 15.26 -11.09 11.72
C ASN A 81 16.77 -11.04 11.51
N THR A 82 17.48 -10.66 12.57
CA THR A 82 18.93 -10.43 12.54
C THR A 82 19.72 -11.64 12.05
N LYS A 83 19.27 -12.88 12.34
CA LYS A 83 19.93 -14.09 11.83
C LYS A 83 19.79 -14.23 10.31
N LEU A 84 18.62 -13.89 9.76
CA LEU A 84 18.39 -13.89 8.32
C LEU A 84 19.18 -12.77 7.64
N GLU A 85 19.17 -11.57 8.21
CA GLU A 85 19.96 -10.41 7.75
C GLU A 85 21.46 -10.73 7.68
N CYS A 86 22.04 -11.28 8.75
CA CYS A 86 23.43 -11.72 8.76
C CYS A 86 23.70 -12.84 7.74
N THR A 87 22.77 -13.78 7.54
CA THR A 87 22.93 -14.88 6.57
C THR A 87 22.97 -14.35 5.13
N VAL A 88 22.00 -13.51 4.75
CA VAL A 88 21.94 -12.93 3.40
C VAL A 88 23.11 -11.96 3.19
N GLY A 89 23.44 -11.13 4.18
CA GLY A 89 24.61 -10.25 4.14
C GLY A 89 25.92 -11.03 3.89
N SER A 90 26.14 -12.12 4.65
CA SER A 90 27.32 -12.98 4.48
C SER A 90 27.38 -13.63 3.09
N PHE A 91 26.24 -14.05 2.54
CA PHE A 91 26.16 -14.59 1.18
C PHE A 91 26.56 -13.54 0.12
N TYR A 92 26.03 -12.32 0.20
CA TYR A 92 26.39 -11.24 -0.73
C TYR A 92 27.85 -10.80 -0.58
N ILE A 93 28.40 -10.78 0.63
CA ILE A 93 29.84 -10.53 0.88
C ILE A 93 30.69 -11.63 0.25
N ALA A 94 30.31 -12.90 0.36
CA ALA A 94 31.03 -14.00 -0.28
C ALA A 94 30.99 -13.91 -1.82
N VAL A 95 29.82 -13.65 -2.42
CA VAL A 95 29.67 -13.41 -3.87
C VAL A 95 30.54 -12.23 -4.33
N PHE A 96 30.59 -11.16 -3.54
CA PHE A 96 31.45 -10.00 -3.80
C PHE A 96 32.94 -10.36 -3.81
N PHE A 97 33.44 -11.09 -2.81
CA PHE A 97 34.84 -11.54 -2.80
C PHE A 97 35.16 -12.47 -3.98
N ILE A 98 34.25 -13.36 -4.37
CA ILE A 98 34.40 -14.20 -5.57
C ILE A 98 34.51 -13.33 -6.82
N ALA A 99 33.66 -12.32 -6.97
CA ALA A 99 33.70 -11.39 -8.10
C ALA A 99 35.01 -10.56 -8.13
N LEU A 100 35.53 -10.15 -6.98
CA LEU A 100 36.84 -9.50 -6.88
C LEU A 100 37.99 -10.41 -7.33
N ILE A 101 38.04 -11.65 -6.86
CA ILE A 101 39.10 -12.61 -7.21
C ILE A 101 39.03 -12.97 -8.70
N ALA A 102 37.83 -13.20 -9.22
CA ALA A 102 37.62 -13.42 -10.65
C ALA A 102 38.11 -12.20 -11.46
N SER A 103 37.84 -10.98 -10.99
CA SER A 103 38.27 -9.76 -11.68
C SER A 103 39.77 -9.50 -11.58
N SER A 104 40.43 -9.80 -10.45
CA SER A 104 41.87 -9.58 -10.28
C SER A 104 42.72 -10.51 -11.17
N SER A 105 42.16 -11.64 -11.61
CA SER A 105 42.77 -12.51 -12.62
C SER A 105 42.59 -12.00 -14.07
N MET A 106 41.84 -10.92 -14.28
CA MET A 106 41.43 -10.41 -15.60
C MET A 106 41.88 -8.95 -15.78
N GLY A 107 43.14 -8.77 -16.19
CA GLY A 107 43.76 -7.45 -16.27
C GLY A 107 43.16 -6.53 -17.35
N LEU A 108 42.34 -5.55 -16.97
CA LEU A 108 42.08 -4.33 -17.75
C LEU A 108 41.45 -3.20 -16.92
N GLN A 109 41.86 -1.95 -17.14
CA GLN A 109 41.35 -0.75 -16.43
C GLN A 109 39.83 -0.53 -16.57
N ARG A 110 39.19 -1.04 -17.62
CA ARG A 110 37.73 -0.97 -17.82
C ARG A 110 36.93 -1.75 -16.78
N LEU A 111 37.59 -2.69 -16.08
CA LEU A 111 36.93 -3.59 -15.13
C LEU A 111 36.66 -2.92 -13.78
N GLU A 112 37.47 -1.96 -13.35
CA GLU A 112 37.33 -1.27 -12.05
C GLU A 112 35.98 -0.56 -11.90
N ALA A 113 35.52 0.12 -12.95
CA ALA A 113 34.22 0.80 -12.94
C ALA A 113 33.04 -0.19 -12.79
N VAL A 114 33.15 -1.38 -13.39
CA VAL A 114 32.12 -2.43 -13.28
C VAL A 114 32.17 -3.12 -11.91
N ILE A 115 33.36 -3.36 -11.35
CA ILE A 115 33.51 -3.81 -9.96
C ILE A 115 32.85 -2.82 -9.00
N PHE A 116 33.15 -1.53 -9.13
CA PHE A 116 32.62 -0.48 -8.26
C PHE A 116 31.09 -0.36 -8.37
N ALA A 117 30.54 -0.43 -9.59
CA ALA A 117 29.10 -0.51 -9.80
C ALA A 117 28.50 -1.75 -9.12
N ASN A 118 29.08 -2.93 -9.32
CA ASN A 118 28.64 -4.16 -8.67
C ASN A 118 28.65 -4.06 -7.14
N MET A 119 29.67 -3.41 -6.54
CA MET A 119 29.68 -3.13 -5.08
C MET A 119 28.45 -2.31 -4.66
N LEU A 120 28.24 -1.16 -5.30
CA LEU A 120 27.17 -0.23 -4.95
C LEU A 120 25.79 -0.88 -5.06
N TYR A 121 25.56 -1.62 -6.15
CA TYR A 121 24.27 -2.27 -6.39
C TYR A 121 24.07 -3.54 -5.54
N SER A 122 25.13 -4.25 -5.13
CA SER A 122 25.01 -5.44 -4.26
C SER A 122 24.28 -5.17 -2.94
N LEU A 123 24.47 -3.98 -2.35
CA LEU A 123 23.77 -3.54 -1.14
C LEU A 123 22.27 -3.35 -1.40
N THR A 124 21.90 -2.79 -2.56
CA THR A 124 20.49 -2.63 -2.94
C THR A 124 19.82 -3.97 -3.27
N HIS A 125 20.56 -4.90 -3.88
CA HIS A 125 20.05 -6.24 -4.22
C HIS A 125 19.89 -7.14 -3.00
N SER A 126 20.82 -7.08 -2.04
CA SER A 126 20.69 -7.79 -0.76
C SER A 126 19.51 -7.28 0.08
N TYR A 127 19.31 -5.96 0.14
CA TYR A 127 18.13 -5.36 0.75
C TYR A 127 16.83 -5.76 0.04
N SER A 128 16.82 -5.78 -1.30
CA SER A 128 15.70 -6.25 -2.12
C SER A 128 15.33 -7.71 -1.81
N LEU A 129 16.34 -8.58 -1.76
CA LEU A 129 16.13 -10.01 -1.47
C LEU A 129 15.58 -10.23 -0.05
N LEU A 130 16.16 -9.56 0.96
CA LEU A 130 15.64 -9.59 2.33
C LEU A 130 14.18 -9.10 2.39
N SER A 131 13.91 -7.97 1.74
CA SER A 131 12.57 -7.40 1.68
C SER A 131 11.56 -8.35 1.01
N LEU A 132 11.94 -8.99 -0.10
CA LEU A 132 11.10 -9.99 -0.76
C LEU A 132 10.83 -11.19 0.16
N ILE A 133 11.84 -11.73 0.83
CA ILE A 133 11.68 -12.86 1.75
C ILE A 133 10.70 -12.48 2.88
N TYR A 134 10.88 -11.33 3.55
CA TYR A 134 9.96 -10.90 4.61
C TYR A 134 8.51 -10.76 4.12
N VAL A 135 8.29 -10.20 2.94
CA VAL A 135 6.94 -10.03 2.38
C VAL A 135 6.28 -11.34 1.97
N LEU A 136 7.06 -12.30 1.46
CA LEU A 136 6.58 -13.64 1.14
C LEU A 136 6.29 -14.44 2.42
N SER A 137 7.14 -14.35 3.44
CA SER A 137 6.94 -14.93 4.78
C SER A 137 5.86 -14.23 5.63
N GLY A 138 5.16 -13.22 5.11
CA GLY A 138 4.09 -12.53 5.83
C GLY A 138 4.54 -11.56 6.93
N LYS A 139 5.84 -11.27 7.05
CA LYS A 139 6.46 -10.39 8.06
C LYS A 139 6.33 -8.90 7.69
N LEU A 140 5.09 -8.49 7.42
CA LEU A 140 4.72 -7.15 6.97
C LEU A 140 3.70 -6.55 7.95
N THR A 141 4.11 -5.52 8.69
CA THR A 141 3.25 -4.75 9.59
C THR A 141 2.89 -3.40 8.96
N ILE A 142 1.73 -2.84 9.29
CA ILE A 142 1.34 -1.50 8.86
C ILE A 142 1.82 -0.50 9.92
N LYS A 143 2.36 0.66 9.52
CA LYS A 143 2.73 1.69 10.50
C LYS A 143 1.46 2.37 11.02
N VAL A 144 1.16 2.10 12.30
CA VAL A 144 -0.03 2.56 13.02
C VAL A 144 -0.18 4.10 13.08
N LYS A 145 0.85 4.87 12.69
CA LYS A 145 0.75 6.33 12.50
C LYS A 145 -0.22 6.77 11.38
N GLU A 146 -0.66 5.87 10.50
CA GLU A 146 -1.82 6.08 9.60
C GLU A 146 -3.01 5.16 9.96
N VAL A 147 -3.04 4.50 11.13
CA VAL A 147 -4.17 3.61 11.50
C VAL A 147 -5.30 4.35 12.22
N GLU A 148 -5.04 5.53 12.78
CA GLU A 148 -6.11 6.52 13.03
C GLU A 148 -6.74 7.03 11.71
N ASN A 149 -6.08 6.76 10.56
CA ASN A 149 -6.56 6.95 9.19
C ASN A 149 -7.08 5.65 8.52
N CYS A 150 -7.01 4.48 9.19
CA CYS A 150 -7.54 3.22 8.66
C CYS A 150 -8.66 2.63 9.53
N HIS A 151 -8.76 2.94 10.83
CA HIS A 151 -9.91 2.56 11.68
C HIS A 151 -11.19 3.38 11.40
N VAL A 152 -11.19 4.18 10.33
CA VAL A 152 -12.37 4.88 9.81
C VAL A 152 -13.01 4.11 8.64
N GLU A 153 -12.37 3.05 8.12
CA GLU A 153 -12.98 2.09 7.21
C GLU A 153 -13.28 0.76 7.95
N CYS A 154 -14.56 0.40 8.02
CA CYS A 154 -15.13 -0.75 8.74
C CYS A 154 -14.94 -0.77 10.27
N GLY A 155 -15.96 -0.26 10.96
CA GLY A 155 -16.36 -0.83 12.25
C GLY A 155 -17.17 -2.10 12.00
N GLU A 156 -16.48 -3.24 11.92
CA GLU A 156 -17.03 -4.56 12.24
C GLU A 156 -16.12 -5.15 13.33
N GLU A 157 -16.72 -5.91 14.25
CA GLU A 157 -16.11 -6.26 15.53
C GLU A 157 -14.89 -7.18 15.37
N ILE A 158 -13.82 -6.91 16.12
CA ILE A 158 -12.69 -7.85 16.24
C ILE A 158 -13.00 -8.79 17.40
N ASP A 159 -13.57 -9.95 17.08
CA ASP A 159 -13.42 -11.13 17.93
C ASP A 159 -11.92 -11.43 18.07
N THR A 160 -11.41 -11.37 19.29
CA THR A 160 -10.05 -11.77 19.62
C THR A 160 -9.87 -13.28 19.46
N ILE A 161 -9.52 -13.72 18.26
CA ILE A 161 -9.08 -15.11 18.05
C ILE A 161 -7.68 -15.26 18.63
N ARG A 162 -7.67 -15.85 19.82
CA ARG A 162 -6.50 -16.33 20.57
C ARG A 162 -5.72 -17.36 19.74
N GLU A 163 -4.44 -17.48 20.02
CA GLU A 163 -3.62 -18.61 19.59
C GLU A 163 -4.29 -19.94 20.00
N GLU A 164 -4.37 -20.90 19.08
CA GLU A 164 -4.22 -22.30 19.42
C GLU A 164 -3.75 -23.11 18.20
N THR A 165 -2.74 -23.94 18.43
CA THR A 165 -2.21 -24.94 17.49
C THR A 165 -2.56 -26.31 18.06
N ILE A 166 -2.54 -27.36 17.23
CA ILE A 166 -2.87 -28.77 17.59
C ILE A 166 -4.42 -28.95 17.63
N GLU A 167 -5.06 -29.96 17.04
CA GLU A 167 -4.57 -31.27 16.61
C GLU A 167 -5.14 -31.76 15.26
N THR A 168 -4.45 -32.74 14.68
CA THR A 168 -4.91 -33.57 13.56
C THR A 168 -6.07 -34.46 14.00
N ILE A 169 -7.15 -34.61 13.21
CA ILE A 169 -7.89 -35.89 13.06
C ILE A 169 -8.80 -35.90 11.81
N THR A 170 -8.57 -36.93 10.98
CA THR A 170 -9.39 -37.56 9.92
C THR A 170 -10.12 -36.76 8.82
N LYS A 171 -9.88 -37.19 7.58
CA LYS A 171 -10.63 -36.82 6.36
C LYS A 171 -11.73 -37.84 6.01
N ASN A 172 -12.84 -37.32 5.44
CA ASN A 172 -13.75 -37.95 4.46
C ASN A 172 -14.71 -39.08 4.93
N PRO A 173 -15.82 -39.38 4.19
CA PRO A 173 -16.32 -38.78 2.93
C PRO A 173 -17.81 -38.32 2.88
N SER A 174 -18.12 -37.42 1.92
CA SER A 174 -19.21 -37.45 0.89
C SER A 174 -20.30 -38.56 0.96
N PRO A 175 -21.61 -38.33 0.60
CA PRO A 175 -22.04 -37.70 -0.67
C PRO A 175 -23.40 -36.91 -0.73
N SER A 176 -23.72 -36.49 -1.97
CA SER A 176 -25.06 -36.34 -2.61
C SER A 176 -26.04 -35.18 -2.27
N ALA A 177 -26.26 -34.34 -3.29
CA ALA A 177 -27.54 -33.68 -3.63
C ALA A 177 -28.50 -34.73 -4.31
N PRO A 178 -29.81 -34.50 -4.56
CA PRO A 178 -30.51 -33.25 -4.94
C PRO A 178 -31.87 -33.04 -4.15
N GLU A 179 -32.94 -32.30 -4.55
CA GLU A 179 -33.34 -31.64 -5.81
C GLU A 179 -34.32 -30.42 -5.66
N LEU A 180 -35.50 -30.45 -6.31
CA LEU A 180 -36.62 -29.49 -6.48
C LEU A 180 -37.74 -29.70 -5.40
N THR A 181 -38.81 -28.90 -5.18
CA THR A 181 -39.57 -27.83 -5.91
C THR A 181 -40.56 -27.11 -4.94
N GLU A 182 -41.11 -25.93 -5.33
CA GLU A 182 -42.49 -25.41 -5.01
C GLU A 182 -42.88 -25.06 -3.52
N GLU A 183 -43.70 -24.05 -3.12
CA GLU A 183 -44.53 -22.98 -3.76
C GLU A 183 -44.65 -21.68 -2.86
N HIS A 184 -45.52 -20.73 -3.28
CA HIS A 184 -46.36 -19.78 -2.50
C HIS A 184 -45.96 -18.28 -2.23
N GLU A 185 -46.58 -17.41 -3.06
CA GLU A 185 -47.39 -16.20 -2.76
C GLU A 185 -46.89 -14.88 -2.05
N VAL A 186 -46.92 -13.80 -2.87
CA VAL A 186 -47.32 -12.36 -2.72
C VAL A 186 -46.71 -11.39 -1.67
N VAL A 187 -46.48 -10.14 -2.13
CA VAL A 187 -46.15 -8.85 -1.46
C VAL A 187 -44.83 -8.82 -0.63
N VAL A 188 -44.05 -7.75 -0.51
CA VAL A 188 -44.34 -6.31 -0.28
C VAL A 188 -43.28 -5.41 -0.96
N ALA A 189 -43.66 -4.22 -1.42
CA ALA A 189 -42.72 -3.17 -1.83
C ALA A 189 -42.46 -2.19 -0.68
N ASP A 190 -41.30 -2.27 0.00
CA ASP A 190 -40.88 -1.27 1.02
C ASP A 190 -39.34 -1.13 1.23
N SER A 191 -38.51 -1.93 0.55
CA SER A 191 -37.08 -2.08 0.90
C SER A 191 -36.16 -0.90 0.49
N ILE A 192 -36.67 0.07 -0.27
CA ILE A 192 -35.84 1.10 -0.93
C ILE A 192 -35.68 2.37 -0.07
N THR A 193 -36.67 2.71 0.76
CA THR A 193 -36.74 3.97 1.53
C THR A 193 -35.80 4.01 2.74
N GLN A 194 -35.56 2.88 3.42
CA GLN A 194 -34.64 2.81 4.57
C GLN A 194 -33.16 2.96 4.15
N LYS A 195 -32.75 2.34 3.03
CA LYS A 195 -31.34 2.28 2.61
C LYS A 195 -30.79 3.63 2.11
N THR A 196 -31.66 4.53 1.64
CA THR A 196 -31.28 5.89 1.25
C THR A 196 -31.12 6.82 2.46
N ARG A 197 -32.03 6.74 3.44
CA ARG A 197 -32.04 7.63 4.62
C ARG A 197 -30.73 7.54 5.42
N SER A 198 -30.18 6.33 5.57
CA SER A 198 -28.93 6.08 6.29
C SER A 198 -27.66 6.62 5.61
N THR A 199 -27.70 7.01 4.33
CA THR A 199 -26.52 7.55 3.62
C THR A 199 -26.38 9.07 3.72
N ILE A 200 -27.48 9.78 3.94
CA ILE A 200 -27.52 11.26 4.02
C ILE A 200 -27.17 11.74 5.43
N THR A 201 -27.49 10.95 6.45
CA THR A 201 -27.32 11.28 7.88
C THR A 201 -25.92 10.99 8.43
N GLN A 202 -24.95 10.63 7.59
CA GLN A 202 -23.57 10.31 7.99
C GLN A 202 -22.53 11.02 7.12
N CYS A 203 -21.36 11.28 7.68
CA CYS A 203 -20.25 11.88 6.94
C CYS A 203 -19.70 10.94 5.87
N ALA A 204 -19.65 11.39 4.61
CA ALA A 204 -19.16 10.55 3.50
C ALA A 204 -17.66 10.20 3.59
N ILE A 205 -16.89 10.93 4.41
CA ILE A 205 -15.48 10.65 4.74
C ILE A 205 -15.42 9.76 6.00
N CYS A 206 -15.97 10.30 7.09
CA CYS A 206 -16.17 9.75 8.42
C CYS A 206 -16.80 8.37 8.60
N ARG A 207 -17.87 8.14 7.84
CA ARG A 207 -18.98 7.21 8.13
C ARG A 207 -19.65 7.33 9.50
N LEU A 208 -19.17 8.22 10.38
CA LEU A 208 -19.88 8.61 11.60
C LEU A 208 -21.18 9.33 11.24
N GLN A 209 -22.25 8.99 11.96
CA GLN A 209 -23.50 9.76 11.91
C GLN A 209 -23.22 11.21 12.31
N TYR A 210 -23.88 12.13 11.62
CA TYR A 210 -23.89 13.53 11.99
C TYR A 210 -24.62 13.70 13.32
N ASP A 211 -24.17 14.67 14.11
CA ASP A 211 -24.72 14.98 15.43
C ASP A 211 -24.48 16.47 15.69
N GLU A 212 -25.49 17.19 16.16
CA GLU A 212 -25.35 18.61 16.47
C GLU A 212 -24.63 18.86 17.81
N ASN A 213 -24.76 17.92 18.76
CA ASN A 213 -24.25 18.05 20.12
C ASN A 213 -22.75 17.71 20.20
N VAL A 214 -22.23 16.97 19.23
CA VAL A 214 -20.81 16.60 19.13
C VAL A 214 -20.15 17.45 18.05
N GLU A 215 -19.37 18.47 18.44
CA GLU A 215 -18.80 19.45 17.50
C GLU A 215 -18.12 18.79 16.29
N LYS A 216 -17.27 17.78 16.51
CA LYS A 216 -16.56 17.05 15.44
C LYS A 216 -17.48 16.34 14.44
N ARG A 217 -18.74 16.05 14.82
CA ARG A 217 -19.78 15.42 13.99
C ARG A 217 -20.77 16.43 13.39
N VAL A 218 -20.63 17.73 13.65
CA VAL A 218 -21.50 18.75 13.03
C VAL A 218 -21.27 18.78 11.50
N PRO A 219 -22.30 18.58 10.66
CA PRO A 219 -22.19 18.68 9.21
C PRO A 219 -21.98 20.14 8.78
N ARG A 220 -20.94 20.42 7.98
CA ARG A 220 -20.61 21.76 7.48
C ARG A 220 -20.45 21.75 5.97
N ILE A 221 -20.87 22.85 5.32
CA ILE A 221 -20.90 23.00 3.87
C ILE A 221 -19.63 23.70 3.39
N LEU A 222 -18.94 23.11 2.40
CA LEU A 222 -17.88 23.78 1.66
C LEU A 222 -18.50 24.77 0.67
N VAL A 223 -18.53 26.05 1.04
CA VAL A 223 -19.32 27.11 0.37
C VAL A 223 -19.12 27.22 -1.14
N ASN A 224 -17.92 26.90 -1.65
CA ASN A 224 -17.65 27.02 -3.09
C ASN A 224 -18.24 25.87 -3.92
N CYS A 225 -18.58 24.73 -3.32
CA CYS A 225 -19.00 23.51 -4.03
C CYS A 225 -20.21 22.77 -3.47
N GLY A 226 -20.84 23.26 -2.38
CA GLY A 226 -22.04 22.69 -1.77
C GLY A 226 -21.86 21.34 -1.04
N HIS A 227 -20.73 20.65 -1.19
CA HIS A 227 -20.49 19.37 -0.52
C HIS A 227 -20.42 19.52 1.00
N THR A 228 -21.02 18.56 1.71
CA THR A 228 -21.09 18.54 3.17
C THR A 228 -20.08 17.55 3.76
N ILE A 229 -19.36 17.98 4.79
CA ILE A 229 -18.32 17.22 5.52
C ILE A 229 -18.48 17.53 7.01
N CYS A 230 -18.24 16.59 7.92
CA CYS A 230 -18.27 16.91 9.35
C CYS A 230 -17.09 17.81 9.76
N HIS A 231 -17.28 18.64 10.78
CA HIS A 231 -16.25 19.55 11.30
C HIS A 231 -14.90 18.84 11.55
N GLY A 232 -14.90 17.66 12.17
CA GLY A 232 -13.67 16.92 12.51
C GLY A 232 -12.87 16.48 11.27
N CYS A 233 -13.54 16.15 10.16
CA CYS A 233 -12.86 15.87 8.90
C CYS A 233 -12.31 17.14 8.24
N ILE A 234 -13.00 18.28 8.36
CA ILE A 234 -12.47 19.57 7.88
C ILE A 234 -11.24 19.98 8.69
N GLU A 235 -11.29 19.82 10.02
CA GLU A 235 -10.18 20.06 10.95
C GLU A 235 -8.98 19.18 10.61
N TYR A 236 -9.20 17.88 10.44
CA TYR A 236 -8.18 16.93 10.02
C TYR A 236 -7.52 17.32 8.69
N ILE A 237 -8.31 17.58 7.63
CA ILE A 237 -7.77 17.92 6.30
C ILE A 237 -7.04 19.28 6.32
N SER A 238 -7.58 20.27 7.04
CA SER A 238 -6.97 21.61 7.19
C SER A 238 -5.65 21.57 7.95
N SER A 239 -5.53 20.70 8.96
CA SER A 239 -4.30 20.55 9.76
C SER A 239 -3.07 20.13 8.93
N HIS A 240 -3.29 19.48 7.78
CA HIS A 240 -2.23 19.06 6.85
C HIS A 240 -1.92 20.09 5.75
N HIS A 241 -2.65 21.21 5.66
CA HIS A 241 -2.56 22.18 4.55
C HIS A 241 -2.69 23.65 4.97
N ASN A 242 -1.64 24.24 5.56
CA ASN A 242 -1.50 25.68 5.87
C ASN A 242 -2.67 26.36 6.63
N GLN A 243 -3.63 25.60 7.15
CA GLN A 243 -4.80 26.01 7.94
C GLN A 243 -5.79 27.03 7.32
N GLN A 244 -5.45 27.65 6.18
CA GLN A 244 -6.24 28.72 5.55
C GLN A 244 -7.16 28.26 4.42
N MET A 245 -6.95 27.05 3.86
CA MET A 245 -7.71 26.55 2.72
C MET A 245 -7.95 25.03 2.81
N ILE A 246 -9.11 24.58 2.35
CA ILE A 246 -9.44 23.15 2.19
C ILE A 246 -9.86 22.86 0.75
N TYR A 247 -9.31 21.80 0.17
CA TYR A 247 -9.75 21.26 -1.11
C TYR A 247 -10.85 20.22 -0.87
N CYS A 248 -11.97 20.33 -1.59
CA CYS A 248 -13.05 19.35 -1.48
C CYS A 248 -12.58 17.97 -1.97
N PRO A 249 -12.68 16.89 -1.18
CA PRO A 249 -12.24 15.56 -1.60
C PRO A 249 -13.12 14.94 -2.71
N PHE A 250 -14.30 15.50 -2.96
CA PHE A 250 -15.25 15.01 -3.98
C PHE A 250 -15.07 15.68 -5.34
N CYS A 251 -14.77 16.99 -5.37
CA CYS A 251 -14.69 17.80 -6.61
C CYS A 251 -13.43 18.66 -6.74
N GLN A 252 -12.51 18.60 -5.77
CA GLN A 252 -11.22 19.32 -5.72
C GLN A 252 -11.31 20.85 -5.70
N GLN A 253 -12.50 21.44 -5.59
CA GLN A 253 -12.65 22.89 -5.47
C GLN A 253 -12.16 23.38 -4.09
N SER A 254 -11.32 24.40 -4.09
CA SER A 254 -10.79 25.02 -2.87
C SER A 254 -11.83 25.91 -2.19
N THR A 255 -11.92 25.85 -0.87
CA THR A 255 -12.71 26.74 0.00
C THR A 255 -11.79 27.38 1.02
N ILE A 256 -11.88 28.70 1.21
CA ILE A 256 -11.09 29.44 2.21
C ILE A 256 -11.75 29.23 3.58
N ILE A 257 -10.93 28.84 4.57
CA ILE A 257 -11.35 28.75 5.97
C ILE A 257 -11.00 30.09 6.61
N GLY A 258 -12.01 30.90 6.93
CA GLY A 258 -11.85 32.24 7.49
C GLY A 258 -11.38 32.25 8.96
N GLY A 259 -10.22 31.65 9.23
CA GLY A 259 -9.69 31.42 10.57
C GLY A 259 -10.25 30.14 11.20
N ASN A 260 -11.42 30.21 11.83
CA ASN A 260 -11.98 29.10 12.59
C ASN A 260 -13.03 28.31 11.78
N ILE A 261 -12.88 26.99 11.68
CA ILE A 261 -13.81 26.06 11.03
C ILE A 261 -15.21 26.12 11.66
N GLY A 262 -15.29 26.51 12.94
CA GLY A 262 -16.51 26.84 13.66
C GLY A 262 -17.42 27.85 12.95
N THR A 263 -16.85 28.76 12.15
CA THR A 263 -17.59 29.79 11.38
C THR A 263 -18.17 29.28 10.05
N MET A 264 -17.73 28.11 9.55
CA MET A 264 -18.24 27.55 8.30
C MET A 264 -19.71 27.11 8.48
N PRO A 265 -20.60 27.37 7.50
CA PRO A 265 -22.04 27.15 7.64
C PRO A 265 -22.36 25.68 7.93
N LYS A 266 -23.21 25.43 8.94
CA LYS A 266 -23.78 24.11 9.22
C LYS A 266 -24.76 23.72 8.12
N ASN A 267 -24.86 22.43 7.78
CA ASN A 267 -25.94 21.93 6.94
C ASN A 267 -27.20 21.67 7.78
N VAL A 268 -28.03 22.71 7.94
CA VAL A 268 -29.27 22.63 8.73
C VAL A 268 -30.26 21.60 8.18
N GLY A 269 -30.35 21.41 6.86
CA GLY A 269 -31.27 20.42 6.27
C GLY A 269 -30.90 18.97 6.58
N ILE A 270 -29.62 18.68 6.82
CA ILE A 270 -29.18 17.38 7.35
C ILE A 270 -29.44 17.29 8.86
N LEU A 271 -29.25 18.38 9.61
CA LEU A 271 -29.53 18.41 11.05
C LEU A 271 -31.03 18.20 11.33
N ASP A 272 -31.91 18.80 10.54
CA ASP A 272 -33.37 18.64 10.65
C ASP A 272 -33.86 17.23 10.21
N LEU A 273 -33.02 16.45 9.53
CA LEU A 273 -33.32 15.06 9.17
C LEU A 273 -32.94 14.05 10.29
N ILE A 274 -32.09 14.45 11.23
CA ILE A 274 -31.58 13.64 12.36
C ILE A 274 -32.11 14.07 13.74
N ARG A 275 -32.82 15.20 13.81
CA ARG A 275 -33.57 15.67 14.98
C ARG A 275 -34.90 14.92 15.12
#